data_AF-A0A7V9QYH9-F1
#
_entry.id   AF-A0A7V9QYH9-F1
#
_cell.length_a   1.000
_cell.length_b   1.000
_cell.length_c   1.000
_cell.angle_alpha   90.00
_cell.angle_beta   90.00
_cell.angle_gamma   90.00
#
_symmetry.space_group_name_H-M   'P 1'
#
loop_
_entity.id
_entity.type
_entity.pdbx_description
1 polymer ?
#
loop_
_entity_poly.entity_id
_entity_poly.type
_entity_poly.pdbx_seq_one_letter_code
_entity_poly.pdbx_strand_id
1 'polypeptide(L)' 'MGRGRAKAKQTKVARELKYREFNTDFNQLQRELHGDDSPRSADESDPPTGESVDTDDPDVDLYDDPSNGSAPRR' A
#
# COMPACT_ATOMS: atom_id res chain seq x y z
N MET A 1 3.14 -20.54 -32.14
CA MET A 1 4.61 -20.59 -31.98
C MET A 1 5.24 -19.36 -31.30
N GLY A 2 4.50 -18.50 -30.57
CA GLY A 2 5.06 -17.25 -30.01
C GLY A 2 5.17 -17.13 -28.48
N ARG A 3 4.55 -18.04 -27.71
CA ARG A 3 4.40 -17.88 -26.24
C ARG A 3 5.71 -18.06 -25.46
N GLY A 4 6.60 -18.97 -25.90
CA GLY A 4 7.87 -19.25 -25.19
C GLY A 4 8.82 -18.06 -25.17
N ARG A 5 8.91 -17.29 -26.27
CA ARG A 5 9.76 -16.11 -26.36
C ARG A 5 9.22 -14.94 -25.53
N ALA A 6 7.91 -14.73 -25.56
CA ALA A 6 7.26 -13.73 -24.73
C ALA A 6 7.46 -14.03 -23.24
N LYS A 7 7.22 -15.28 -22.82
CA LYS A 7 7.43 -15.72 -21.43
C LYS A 7 8.88 -15.52 -20.99
N ALA A 8 9.86 -15.91 -21.83
CA ALA A 8 11.28 -15.71 -21.51
C ALA A 8 11.64 -14.23 -21.35
N LYS A 9 11.14 -13.35 -22.23
CA LYS A 9 11.33 -11.90 -22.10
C LYS A 9 10.74 -11.37 -20.80
N GLN A 10 9.52 -11.78 -20.45
CA GLN A 10 8.86 -11.34 -19.22
C GLN A 10 9.59 -11.83 -17.96
N THR A 11 10.05 -13.08 -17.92
CA THR A 11 10.83 -13.59 -16.79
C THR A 11 12.16 -12.85 -16.63
N LYS A 12 12.81 -12.48 -17.73
CA LYS A 12 14.02 -11.64 -17.69
C LYS A 12 13.73 -10.27 -17.10
N VAL A 13 12.71 -9.57 -17.61
CA VAL A 13 12.30 -8.24 -17.13
C VAL A 13 11.90 -8.29 -15.65
N ALA A 14 11.12 -9.29 -15.25
CA ALA A 14 10.69 -9.46 -13.86
C ALA A 14 11.88 -9.70 -12.92
N ARG A 15 12.86 -10.51 -13.34
CA ARG A 15 14.09 -10.74 -12.56
C ARG A 15 14.90 -9.46 -12.44
N GLU A 16 15.08 -8.74 -13.53
CA GLU A 16 15.79 -7.45 -13.52
C GLU A 16 15.09 -6.45 -12.59
N LEU A 17 13.76 -6.38 -12.61
CA LEU A 17 13.00 -5.51 -11.72
C LEU A 17 13.09 -5.94 -10.24
N LYS A 18 13.09 -7.25 -9.99
CA LYS A 18 13.13 -7.82 -8.62
C LYS A 18 14.50 -7.73 -7.97
N TYR A 19 15.56 -7.92 -8.76
CA TYR A 19 16.93 -8.03 -8.27
C TYR A 19 17.83 -6.86 -8.72
N ARG A 20 17.27 -5.79 -9.28
CA ARG A 20 18.03 -4.55 -9.44
C ARG A 20 18.34 -3.98 -8.07
N GLU A 21 19.61 -3.71 -7.82
CA GLU A 21 20.01 -2.90 -6.69
C GLU A 21 19.63 -1.45 -6.99
N PHE A 22 18.75 -0.90 -6.16
CA PHE A 22 18.44 0.52 -6.19
C PHE A 22 19.56 1.26 -5.46
N ASN A 23 20.36 2.02 -6.19
CA ASN A 23 21.22 3.03 -5.60
C ASN A 23 20.37 4.27 -5.30
N THR A 24 19.60 4.21 -4.23
CA THR A 24 18.89 5.38 -3.70
C THR A 24 19.89 6.30 -3.01
N ASP A 25 19.92 7.58 -3.38
CA ASP A 25 20.73 8.58 -2.67
C ASP A 25 20.08 8.90 -1.33
N PHE A 26 20.55 8.23 -0.28
CA PHE A 26 20.10 8.45 1.08
C PHE A 26 20.35 9.88 1.56
N ASN A 27 21.34 10.60 1.00
CA ASN A 27 21.59 12.00 1.36
C ASN A 27 20.47 12.92 0.87
N GLN A 28 19.92 12.65 -0.32
CA GLN A 28 18.76 13.39 -0.83
C GLN A 28 17.51 13.10 0.01
N LEU A 29 17.24 11.83 0.30
CA LEU A 29 16.11 11.43 1.15
C LEU A 29 16.20 12.05 2.56
N GLN A 30 17.41 12.07 3.13
CA GLN A 30 17.66 12.70 4.43
C GLN A 30 17.36 14.21 4.38
N ARG A 31 17.78 14.92 3.32
CA ARG A 31 17.47 16.35 3.15
C ARG A 31 15.96 16.62 3.06
N GLU A 32 15.24 15.80 2.30
CA GLU A 32 13.78 15.92 2.18
C GLU A 32 13.06 15.61 3.50
N LEU A 33 13.54 14.60 4.26
CA LEU A 33 12.96 14.20 5.54
C LEU A 33 13.24 15.21 6.67
N HIS A 34 14.43 15.81 6.69
CA HIS A 34 14.79 16.83 7.68
C HIS A 34 14.24 18.22 7.33
N GLY A 35 13.54 18.34 6.21
CA GLY A 35 12.78 19.53 5.87
C GLY A 35 13.63 20.63 5.24
N ASP A 36 13.23 21.01 4.02
CA ASP A 36 13.12 22.43 3.72
C ASP A 36 12.10 23.04 4.71
N ASP A 37 12.57 23.42 5.90
CA ASP A 37 11.96 24.43 6.78
C ASP A 37 12.04 25.83 6.11
N SER A 38 11.75 25.90 4.81
CA SER A 38 11.40 27.17 4.18
C SER A 38 9.93 27.41 4.49
N PRO A 39 9.56 28.49 5.18
CA PRO A 39 8.18 28.79 5.49
C PRO A 39 7.44 29.02 4.17
N ARG A 40 6.75 27.99 3.68
CA ARG A 40 5.59 28.19 2.84
C ARG A 40 4.60 28.90 3.75
N SER A 41 4.44 30.19 3.50
CA SER A 41 3.50 31.08 4.17
C SER A 41 2.28 30.32 4.63
N ALA A 42 2.09 30.30 5.95
CA ALA A 42 0.85 29.90 6.57
C ALA A 42 -0.22 30.87 6.06
N ASP A 43 -1.01 30.43 5.08
CA ASP A 43 -2.25 31.09 4.71
C ASP A 43 -3.36 30.05 4.74
N GLU A 44 -4.11 30.16 5.83
CA GLU A 44 -5.50 29.78 6.04
C GLU A 44 -5.93 28.29 6.13
N SER A 45 -6.45 28.03 7.34
CA SER A 45 -7.63 27.23 7.70
C SER A 45 -7.43 25.79 8.20
N ASP A 46 -7.54 25.70 9.53
CA ASP A 46 -7.70 24.51 10.39
C ASP A 46 -9.03 23.76 10.09
N PRO A 47 -9.21 22.50 10.55
CA PRO A 47 -10.11 21.50 9.98
C PRO A 47 -11.50 21.42 10.66
N PRO A 48 -12.55 20.92 9.96
CA PRO A 48 -13.68 20.30 10.62
C PRO A 48 -13.42 18.81 10.84
N THR A 49 -13.13 18.51 12.11
CA THR A 49 -13.58 17.36 12.90
C THR A 49 -14.79 16.61 12.34
N GLY A 50 -14.76 15.27 12.42
CA GLY A 50 -15.95 14.48 12.76
C GLY A 50 -16.73 13.81 11.61
N GLU A 51 -16.50 12.50 11.51
CA GLU A 51 -17.50 11.45 11.30
C GLU A 51 -18.48 11.51 10.11
N SER A 52 -18.30 10.56 9.20
CA SER A 52 -19.35 9.58 8.89
C SER A 52 -18.69 8.35 8.26
N VAL A 53 -18.32 7.36 9.08
CA VAL A 53 -18.08 6.01 8.57
C VAL A 53 -19.48 5.46 8.31
N ASP A 54 -19.89 5.42 7.05
CA ASP A 54 -21.16 4.81 6.66
C ASP A 54 -21.03 3.31 6.99
N THR A 55 -21.51 2.92 8.17
CA THR A 55 -21.43 1.54 8.69
C THR A 55 -22.71 0.80 8.31
N ASP A 56 -23.13 0.98 7.07
CA ASP A 56 -24.22 0.25 6.41
C ASP A 56 -23.65 -0.50 5.19
N ASP A 57 -22.46 -1.11 5.35
CA ASP A 57 -22.01 -2.17 4.45
C ASP A 57 -22.52 -3.51 5.02
N PRO A 58 -23.60 -4.10 4.48
CA PRO A 58 -24.11 -5.40 4.91
C PRO A 58 -23.17 -6.56 4.51
N ASP A 59 -22.05 -6.28 3.83
CA ASP A 59 -21.09 -7.27 3.32
C ASP A 59 -19.81 -7.33 4.17
N VAL A 60 -19.84 -6.82 5.41
CA VAL A 60 -18.91 -7.27 6.46
C VAL A 60 -19.29 -8.68 6.90
N ASP A 61 -19.22 -9.61 5.96
CA ASP A 61 -19.22 -11.03 6.21
C ASP A 61 -18.12 -11.31 7.23
N LEU A 62 -18.58 -11.44 8.47
CA LEU A 62 -18.01 -12.19 9.56
C LEU A 62 -17.06 -13.22 8.95
N TYR A 63 -15.77 -12.91 8.96
CA TYR A 63 -14.74 -13.88 8.64
C TYR A 63 -15.14 -15.16 9.37
N ASP A 64 -15.38 -16.22 8.60
CA ASP A 64 -15.54 -17.58 9.10
C ASP A 64 -14.20 -17.99 9.71
N ASP A 65 -13.91 -17.41 10.87
CA ASP A 65 -12.85 -17.82 11.75
C ASP A 65 -13.35 -19.09 12.45
N PRO A 66 -12.77 -20.27 12.15
CA PRO A 66 -13.16 -21.51 12.80
C PRO A 66 -12.91 -21.50 14.32
N SER A 67 -12.32 -20.43 14.88
CA SER A 67 -12.11 -20.25 16.31
C SER A 67 -13.35 -19.75 17.09
N ASN A 68 -14.34 -19.10 16.45
CA ASN A 68 -15.57 -18.67 17.12
C ASN A 68 -16.59 -19.83 17.16
N GLY A 69 -16.39 -20.69 18.16
CA GLY A 69 -17.05 -21.98 18.28
C GLY A 69 -18.58 -21.94 18.28
N SER A 70 -19.16 -22.64 17.30
CA SER A 70 -20.43 -23.34 17.46
C SER A 70 -20.32 -24.70 16.80
N ALA A 71 -19.97 -25.72 17.58
CA ALA A 71 -19.97 -27.10 17.12
C ALA A 71 -21.37 -27.50 16.64
N PRO A 72 -21.54 -28.16 15.48
CA PRO A 72 -22.83 -28.71 15.12
C PRO A 72 -23.18 -29.83 16.10
N ARG A 73 -24.24 -29.62 16.88
CA ARG A 73 -24.90 -30.70 17.60
C ARG A 73 -25.72 -31.51 16.60
N ARG A 74 -25.20 -32.67 16.19
CA ARG A 74 -25.92 -33.96 16.06
C ARG A 74 -25.18 -34.93 15.15
#